data_AF-A0A2N1PIS7-F1
#
_entry.id   AF-A0A2N1PIS7-F1
#
_cell.length_a   1.000
_cell.length_b   1.000
_cell.length_c   1.000
_cell.angle_alpha   90.00
_cell.angle_beta   90.00
_cell.angle_gamma   90.00
#
_symmetry.space_group_name_H-M   'P 1'
#
loop_
_entity.id
_entity.type
_entity.pdbx_description
1 polymer ?
#
loop_
_entity_poly.entity_id
_entity_poly.type
_entity_poly.pdbx_seq_one_letter_code
_entity_poly.pdbx_strand_id
1 'polypeptide(L)'
;MNKNKVSGLAEHFDRNHARKVLKSLLTTPSPTGMTAPVTRLIDQLFRECGFVCRHTNKGALVAAPNPDWLEECHTIFASHADTLGGMVRKLKKRGRVELEKIGGFPFRTVAGEYVTLHSHGGHEYTGTILPVKASGHAYKDEDDSPTDKHEDFEVRLDMDAETEKDLENGGIRVGDFISLDPRFRMTSSDWICSRHLDNKAGVAALLCAARAISRNPEMYLDGCLPFCFLVSTHEEVGHGASPSICRGAREMVVVDMAVVADGRCGDEKCVSICAKDSSGPYDLGLRKFLVRIAEEKNICHKVDIYPYYGSDGSAALRAGQDIRVALIGPGVDASHSNERTHLDGIMETCSLILGYTLERPLRTPEGADFNMPEPESSL
;
A
#
# COMPACT_ATOMS: atom_id res chain seq x y z
N MET A 1 28.92 21.39 -14.58
CA MET A 1 27.87 20.59 -15.24
C MET A 1 26.52 21.16 -14.84
N ASN A 2 25.63 21.38 -15.81
CA ASN A 2 24.42 22.22 -15.68
C ASN A 2 23.45 21.75 -14.58
N LYS A 3 23.18 22.62 -13.60
CA LYS A 3 22.14 22.47 -12.55
C LYS A 3 20.72 22.82 -13.02
N ASN A 4 20.53 23.11 -14.32
CA ASN A 4 19.22 23.38 -14.92
C ASN A 4 18.83 22.20 -15.81
N LYS A 5 18.03 21.26 -15.30
CA LYS A 5 17.14 20.34 -16.05
C LYS A 5 16.57 19.28 -15.10
N VAL A 6 15.46 19.57 -14.41
CA VAL A 6 14.24 18.74 -14.46
C VAL A 6 13.09 19.62 -13.94
N SER A 7 12.52 20.45 -14.81
CA SER A 7 11.16 20.93 -14.58
C SER A 7 10.23 19.75 -14.85
N GLY A 8 9.49 19.29 -13.84
CA GLY A 8 8.48 18.23 -13.96
C GLY A 8 9.02 16.84 -14.25
N LEU A 9 9.50 16.11 -13.23
CA LEU A 9 9.75 14.65 -13.33
C LEU A 9 8.51 13.90 -13.88
N ALA A 10 7.32 14.48 -13.67
CA ALA A 10 6.03 14.05 -14.19
C ALA A 10 5.95 13.85 -15.71
N GLU A 11 6.67 14.67 -16.50
CA GLU A 11 6.60 14.65 -17.97
C GLU A 11 7.20 13.37 -18.59
N HIS A 12 7.98 12.61 -17.81
CA HIS A 12 8.62 11.37 -18.26
C HIS A 12 7.81 10.11 -17.95
N PHE A 13 6.63 10.23 -17.36
CA PHE A 13 5.87 9.07 -16.94
C PHE A 13 4.90 8.53 -17.97
N ASP A 14 4.93 7.21 -18.09
CA ASP A 14 4.00 6.44 -18.89
C ASP A 14 2.70 6.21 -18.10
N ARG A 15 1.77 7.16 -18.18
CA ARG A 15 0.44 7.05 -17.53
C ARG A 15 -0.29 5.77 -17.93
N ASN A 16 -0.11 5.28 -19.16
CA ASN A 16 -0.73 4.04 -19.60
C ASN A 16 -0.13 2.82 -18.89
N HIS A 17 1.18 2.82 -18.66
CA HIS A 17 1.82 1.80 -17.83
C HIS A 17 1.29 1.85 -16.39
N ALA A 18 1.23 3.03 -15.76
CA ALA A 18 0.71 3.20 -14.41
C ALA A 18 -0.72 2.64 -14.25
N ARG A 19 -1.62 2.98 -15.19
CA ARG A 19 -2.99 2.44 -15.22
C ARG A 19 -3.04 0.91 -15.34
N LYS A 20 -2.19 0.33 -16.20
CA LYS A 20 -2.12 -1.13 -16.40
C LYS A 20 -1.60 -1.83 -15.14
N VAL A 21 -0.50 -1.34 -14.57
CA VAL A 21 0.08 -1.88 -13.34
C VAL A 21 -0.94 -1.83 -12.22
N LEU A 22 -1.54 -0.66 -11.96
CA LEU A 22 -2.52 -0.51 -10.89
C LEU A 22 -3.72 -1.44 -11.06
N LYS A 23 -4.27 -1.56 -12.28
CA LYS A 23 -5.35 -2.51 -12.57
C LYS A 23 -4.93 -3.95 -12.26
N SER A 24 -3.76 -4.38 -12.73
CA SER A 24 -3.25 -5.73 -12.48
C SER A 24 -3.04 -6.00 -11.00
N LEU A 25 -2.53 -5.02 -10.24
CA LEU A 25 -2.39 -5.14 -8.79
C LEU A 25 -3.77 -5.27 -8.12
N LEU A 26 -4.69 -4.34 -8.37
CA LEU A 26 -6.00 -4.26 -7.70
C LEU A 26 -6.84 -5.52 -7.96
N THR A 27 -6.80 -6.04 -9.18
CA THR A 27 -7.53 -7.27 -9.57
C THR A 27 -6.86 -8.57 -9.13
N THR A 28 -5.63 -8.53 -8.60
CA THR A 28 -4.97 -9.72 -8.04
C THR A 28 -5.29 -9.84 -6.54
N PRO A 29 -6.03 -10.86 -6.09
CA PRO A 29 -6.36 -10.98 -4.67
C PRO A 29 -5.10 -11.18 -3.82
N SER A 30 -5.07 -10.49 -2.68
CA SER A 30 -3.94 -10.57 -1.74
C SER A 30 -4.34 -10.31 -0.28
N PRO A 31 -5.39 -10.94 0.28
CA PRO A 31 -5.63 -10.84 1.72
C PRO A 31 -4.37 -11.18 2.51
N THR A 32 -4.11 -10.49 3.63
CA THR A 32 -2.93 -10.79 4.47
C THR A 32 -2.83 -12.28 4.78
N GLY A 33 -1.67 -12.87 4.47
CA GLY A 33 -1.44 -14.33 4.56
C GLY A 33 -1.62 -15.11 3.24
N MET A 34 -2.28 -14.54 2.23
CA MET A 34 -2.46 -15.12 0.88
C MET A 34 -1.91 -14.18 -0.21
N THR A 35 -0.66 -13.73 -0.06
CA THR A 35 -0.06 -12.70 -0.95
C THR A 35 0.78 -13.26 -2.08
N ALA A 36 1.01 -14.58 -2.14
CA ALA A 36 1.90 -15.18 -3.14
C ALA A 36 1.56 -14.83 -4.61
N PRO A 37 0.28 -14.76 -5.04
CA PRO A 37 -0.05 -14.32 -6.39
C PRO A 37 0.40 -12.88 -6.69
N VAL A 38 0.12 -11.93 -5.80
CA VAL A 38 0.48 -10.52 -6.02
C VAL A 38 1.99 -10.30 -5.92
N THR A 39 2.69 -10.98 -5.00
CA THR A 39 4.15 -10.82 -4.88
C THR A 39 4.90 -11.40 -6.06
N ARG A 40 4.41 -12.50 -6.67
CA ARG A 40 4.95 -13.00 -7.95
C ARG A 40 4.75 -12.02 -9.10
N LEU A 41 3.58 -11.39 -9.18
CA LEU A 41 3.31 -10.36 -10.18
C LEU A 41 4.27 -9.18 -10.01
N ILE A 42 4.45 -8.69 -8.78
CA ILE A 42 5.33 -7.56 -8.49
C ILE A 42 6.80 -7.91 -8.78
N ASP A 43 7.25 -9.12 -8.40
CA ASP A 43 8.59 -9.63 -8.73
C ASP A 43 8.84 -9.61 -10.24
N GLN A 44 7.89 -10.14 -11.03
CA GLN A 44 7.96 -10.08 -12.48
C GLN A 44 8.09 -8.64 -13.00
N LEU A 45 7.26 -7.71 -12.51
CA LEU A 45 7.27 -6.32 -12.96
C LEU A 45 8.58 -5.58 -12.62
N PHE A 46 9.19 -5.85 -11.46
CA PHE A 46 10.51 -5.32 -11.13
C PHE A 46 11.60 -5.93 -12.02
N ARG A 47 11.58 -7.24 -12.27
CA ARG A 47 12.55 -7.91 -13.16
C ARG A 47 12.45 -7.42 -14.60
N GLU A 48 11.25 -7.14 -15.09
CA GLU A 48 11.04 -6.50 -16.41
C GLU A 48 11.67 -5.11 -16.50
N CYS A 49 11.89 -4.44 -15.36
CA CYS A 49 12.62 -3.18 -15.25
C CYS A 49 14.14 -3.38 -15.02
N GLY A 50 14.64 -4.62 -15.01
CA GLY A 50 16.06 -4.93 -14.79
C GLY A 50 16.49 -4.95 -13.33
N PHE A 51 15.55 -4.90 -12.38
CA PHE A 51 15.87 -4.99 -10.96
C PHE A 51 16.13 -6.44 -10.55
N VAL A 52 17.04 -6.64 -9.61
CA VAL A 52 17.23 -7.91 -8.92
C VAL A 52 16.28 -8.00 -7.73
N CYS A 53 15.69 -9.16 -7.52
CA CYS A 53 14.68 -9.36 -6.49
C CYS A 53 15.03 -10.53 -5.56
N ARG A 54 14.72 -10.36 -4.27
CA ARG A 54 14.84 -11.37 -3.20
C ARG A 54 13.55 -11.42 -2.40
N HIS A 55 13.06 -12.63 -2.10
CA HIS A 55 11.94 -12.84 -1.18
C HIS A 55 12.44 -13.12 0.24
N THR A 56 11.70 -12.65 1.23
CA THR A 56 11.90 -13.01 2.64
C THR A 56 11.11 -14.27 3.00
N ASN A 57 11.39 -14.87 4.15
CA ASN A 57 10.63 -16.03 4.64
C ASN A 57 9.14 -15.75 4.87
N LYS A 58 8.76 -14.49 5.11
CA LYS A 58 7.35 -14.06 5.24
C LYS A 58 6.69 -13.71 3.90
N GLY A 59 7.41 -13.85 2.79
CA GLY A 59 6.93 -13.54 1.45
C GLY A 59 6.99 -12.06 1.05
N ALA A 60 7.57 -11.18 1.88
CA ALA A 60 7.88 -9.81 1.45
C ALA A 60 8.96 -9.82 0.35
N LEU A 61 8.85 -8.91 -0.61
CA LEU A 61 9.74 -8.78 -1.75
C LEU A 61 10.69 -7.60 -1.55
N VAL A 62 11.97 -7.79 -1.87
CA VAL A 62 12.99 -6.75 -1.89
C VAL A 62 13.54 -6.65 -3.30
N ALA A 63 13.49 -5.47 -3.91
CA ALA A 63 14.01 -5.22 -5.24
C ALA A 63 15.06 -4.11 -5.22
N ALA A 64 16.18 -4.29 -5.91
CA ALA A 64 17.23 -3.29 -6.04
C ALA A 64 17.81 -3.25 -7.46
N PRO A 65 18.46 -2.16 -7.89
CA PRO A 65 19.09 -2.05 -9.20
C PRO A 65 20.22 -3.07 -9.45
N ASN A 66 20.89 -3.54 -8.39
CA ASN A 66 21.97 -4.53 -8.49
C ASN A 66 22.07 -5.38 -7.20
N PRO A 67 22.78 -6.53 -7.23
CA PRO A 67 22.87 -7.44 -6.08
C PRO A 67 23.47 -6.82 -4.82
N ASP A 68 24.50 -5.98 -4.94
CA ASP A 68 25.19 -5.40 -3.79
C ASP A 68 24.25 -4.53 -2.95
N TRP A 69 23.32 -3.84 -3.63
CA TRP A 69 22.33 -2.97 -2.99
C TRP A 69 21.22 -3.73 -2.25
N LEU A 70 21.06 -5.04 -2.48
CA LEU A 70 20.14 -5.86 -1.67
C LEU A 70 20.66 -6.08 -0.25
N GLU A 71 21.98 -6.03 -0.07
CA GLU A 71 22.66 -6.26 1.21
C GLU A 71 23.05 -4.95 1.89
N GLU A 72 23.63 -4.01 1.14
CA GLU A 72 24.19 -2.73 1.63
C GLU A 72 23.33 -1.52 1.28
N CYS A 73 22.03 -1.65 1.47
CA CYS A 73 21.08 -0.56 1.24
C CYS A 73 21.21 0.54 2.32
N HIS A 74 21.23 1.80 1.90
CA HIS A 74 21.13 2.97 2.78
C HIS A 74 19.67 3.37 3.02
N THR A 75 18.85 3.40 1.97
CA THR A 75 17.46 3.88 2.02
C THR A 75 16.48 2.82 1.53
N ILE A 76 15.50 2.47 2.36
CA ILE A 76 14.41 1.56 2.01
C ILE A 76 13.19 2.38 1.60
N PHE A 77 12.63 2.13 0.43
CA PHE A 77 11.29 2.60 0.04
C PHE A 77 10.30 1.46 0.27
N ALA A 78 9.49 1.55 1.32
CA ALA A 78 8.63 0.46 1.78
C ALA A 78 7.16 0.70 1.43
N SER A 79 6.49 -0.24 0.79
CA SER A 79 5.03 -0.24 0.58
C SER A 79 4.50 -1.64 0.90
N HIS A 80 3.18 -1.83 0.95
CA HIS A 80 2.59 -3.14 1.21
C HIS A 80 1.63 -3.57 0.10
N ALA A 81 1.58 -4.88 -0.14
CA ALA A 81 0.71 -5.49 -1.14
C ALA A 81 -0.39 -6.37 -0.55
N ASP A 82 -0.34 -6.64 0.76
CA ASP A 82 -1.46 -7.28 1.42
C ASP A 82 -2.65 -6.34 1.53
N THR A 83 -3.81 -6.95 1.70
CA THR A 83 -5.11 -6.29 1.67
C THR A 83 -6.00 -6.84 2.77
N LEU A 84 -7.02 -6.07 3.09
CA LEU A 84 -8.17 -6.53 3.85
C LEU A 84 -8.89 -7.70 3.18
N GLY A 85 -9.52 -8.55 3.98
CA GLY A 85 -10.29 -9.68 3.48
C GLY A 85 -10.99 -10.44 4.61
N GLY A 86 -11.17 -11.75 4.43
CA GLY A 86 -11.68 -12.59 5.50
C GLY A 86 -11.18 -14.02 5.44
N MET A 87 -11.51 -14.78 6.46
CA MET A 87 -11.35 -16.22 6.50
C MET A 87 -12.68 -16.88 6.87
N VAL A 88 -12.91 -18.09 6.38
CA VAL A 88 -14.03 -18.91 6.84
C VAL A 88 -13.84 -19.20 8.33
N ARG A 89 -14.76 -18.72 9.15
CA ARG A 89 -14.82 -18.99 10.59
C ARG A 89 -15.70 -20.20 10.92
N LYS A 90 -16.82 -20.34 10.21
CA LYS A 90 -17.80 -21.39 10.46
C LYS A 90 -18.56 -21.74 9.19
N LEU A 91 -18.77 -23.03 8.96
CA LEU A 91 -19.66 -23.53 7.91
C LEU A 91 -21.11 -23.47 8.40
N LYS A 92 -22.04 -23.10 7.52
CA LYS A 92 -23.48 -23.02 7.82
C LYS A 92 -24.25 -23.77 6.73
N LYS A 93 -25.50 -24.09 7.03
CA LYS A 93 -26.43 -24.70 6.06
C LYS A 93 -26.71 -23.75 4.89
N ARG A 94 -27.23 -24.29 3.78
CA ARG A 94 -27.64 -23.53 2.58
C ARG A 94 -26.52 -22.72 1.92
N GLY A 95 -25.33 -23.31 1.81
CA GLY A 95 -24.20 -22.71 1.11
C GLY A 95 -23.68 -21.43 1.77
N ARG A 96 -23.78 -21.34 3.10
CA ARG A 96 -23.38 -20.14 3.85
C ARG A 96 -22.14 -20.38 4.68
N VAL A 97 -21.31 -19.36 4.83
CA VAL A 97 -20.19 -19.35 5.76
C VAL A 97 -20.18 -18.07 6.59
N GLU A 98 -19.85 -18.20 7.87
CA GLU A 98 -19.49 -17.06 8.71
C GLU A 98 -18.03 -16.70 8.42
N LEU A 99 -17.74 -15.41 8.27
CA LEU A 99 -16.39 -14.92 8.04
C LEU A 99 -15.81 -14.22 9.26
N GLU A 100 -14.51 -14.41 9.48
CA GLU A 100 -13.68 -13.58 10.36
C GLU A 100 -12.91 -12.57 9.51
N LYS A 101 -12.69 -11.34 10.00
CA LYS A 101 -11.98 -10.31 9.23
C LYS A 101 -10.48 -10.61 9.18
N ILE A 102 -9.86 -10.32 8.04
CA ILE A 102 -8.42 -10.09 7.91
C ILE A 102 -8.23 -8.59 7.77
N GLY A 103 -7.47 -7.99 8.69
CA GLY A 103 -7.33 -6.54 8.81
C GLY A 103 -8.61 -5.86 9.33
N GLY A 104 -8.59 -4.53 9.40
CA GLY A 104 -9.66 -3.74 10.02
C GLY A 104 -10.56 -3.00 9.03
N PHE A 105 -11.79 -3.47 8.81
CA PHE A 105 -12.83 -2.72 8.09
C PHE A 105 -14.20 -2.88 8.75
N PRO A 106 -15.13 -1.93 8.58
CA PRO A 106 -16.51 -2.12 9.04
C PRO A 106 -17.31 -3.01 8.09
N PHE A 107 -18.03 -4.01 8.61
CA PHE A 107 -18.90 -4.91 7.83
C PHE A 107 -19.98 -4.17 7.05
N ARG A 108 -20.51 -3.06 7.58
CA ARG A 108 -21.44 -2.20 6.85
C ARG A 108 -20.89 -1.71 5.49
N THR A 109 -19.56 -1.60 5.36
CA THR A 109 -18.91 -1.18 4.11
C THR A 109 -18.73 -2.31 3.12
N VAL A 110 -18.94 -3.56 3.55
CA VAL A 110 -18.84 -4.76 2.70
C VAL A 110 -20.18 -5.51 2.57
N ALA A 111 -21.25 -4.97 3.14
CA ALA A 111 -22.59 -5.54 2.98
C ALA A 111 -23.02 -5.48 1.50
N GLY A 112 -23.36 -6.63 0.92
CA GLY A 112 -23.68 -6.77 -0.50
C GLY A 112 -22.46 -6.84 -1.41
N GLU A 113 -21.24 -6.91 -0.87
CA GLU A 113 -20.05 -7.11 -1.69
C GLU A 113 -19.94 -8.52 -2.23
N TYR A 114 -19.50 -8.62 -3.48
CA TYR A 114 -19.08 -9.90 -4.04
C TYR A 114 -17.74 -10.30 -3.46
N VAL A 115 -17.54 -11.61 -3.34
CA VAL A 115 -16.32 -12.20 -2.80
C VAL A 115 -15.91 -13.42 -3.61
N THR A 116 -14.63 -13.76 -3.50
CA THR A 116 -14.10 -15.05 -3.93
C THR A 116 -13.57 -15.79 -2.72
N LEU A 117 -14.09 -16.98 -2.46
CA LEU A 117 -13.57 -17.93 -1.49
C LEU A 117 -12.53 -18.83 -2.17
N HIS A 118 -11.34 -18.90 -1.57
CA HIS A 118 -10.19 -19.67 -2.02
C HIS A 118 -10.12 -20.95 -1.18
N SER A 119 -10.67 -22.05 -1.69
CA SER A 119 -10.78 -23.27 -0.92
C SER A 119 -9.44 -24.00 -0.78
N HIS A 120 -9.28 -24.75 0.30
CA HIS A 120 -8.13 -25.64 0.49
C HIS A 120 -7.96 -26.64 -0.68
N GLY A 121 -9.06 -27.05 -1.32
CA GLY A 121 -9.06 -27.93 -2.49
C GLY A 121 -8.52 -27.29 -3.77
N GLY A 122 -8.15 -26.00 -3.76
CA GLY A 122 -7.67 -25.26 -4.92
C GLY A 122 -8.78 -24.75 -5.85
N HIS A 123 -10.05 -24.90 -5.45
CA HIS A 123 -11.20 -24.34 -6.15
C HIS A 123 -11.52 -22.94 -5.64
N GLU A 124 -11.98 -22.07 -6.54
CA GLU A 124 -12.51 -20.76 -6.20
C GLU A 124 -14.04 -20.77 -6.30
N TYR A 125 -14.72 -20.19 -5.32
CA TYR A 125 -16.16 -20.03 -5.30
C TYR A 125 -16.52 -18.56 -5.19
N THR A 126 -17.42 -18.08 -6.04
CA THR A 126 -17.99 -16.73 -5.88
C THR A 126 -19.02 -16.73 -4.77
N GLY A 127 -19.29 -15.56 -4.21
CA GLY A 127 -20.35 -15.38 -3.23
C GLY A 127 -20.65 -13.92 -2.96
N THR A 128 -21.57 -13.68 -2.04
CA THR A 128 -21.97 -12.34 -1.61
C THR A 128 -22.00 -12.25 -0.09
N ILE A 129 -21.39 -11.21 0.49
CA ILE A 129 -21.55 -10.88 1.91
C ILE A 129 -22.94 -10.29 2.12
N LEU A 130 -23.70 -10.83 3.06
CA LEU A 130 -25.06 -10.39 3.37
C LEU A 130 -25.24 -10.24 4.87
N PRO A 131 -26.06 -9.28 5.32
CA PRO A 131 -26.66 -9.37 6.65
C PRO A 131 -27.45 -10.68 6.77
N VAL A 132 -27.37 -11.35 7.92
CA VAL A 132 -28.14 -12.57 8.19
C VAL A 132 -29.65 -12.33 8.00
N LYS A 133 -30.12 -11.11 8.31
CA LYS A 133 -31.51 -10.67 8.14
C LYS A 133 -31.73 -9.78 6.90
N ALA A 134 -31.14 -10.11 5.76
CA ALA A 134 -31.18 -9.25 4.57
C ALA A 134 -32.55 -9.02 3.89
N SER A 135 -33.60 -9.80 4.20
CA SER A 135 -34.90 -9.71 3.48
C SER A 135 -35.96 -8.93 4.27
N GLY A 136 -36.32 -7.74 3.79
CA GLY A 136 -37.42 -6.95 4.38
C GLY A 136 -38.78 -7.64 4.34
N HIS A 137 -39.03 -8.53 3.37
CA HIS A 137 -40.25 -9.34 3.33
C HIS A 137 -40.29 -10.45 4.40
N ALA A 138 -39.13 -10.88 4.89
CA ALA A 138 -39.03 -11.89 5.94
C ALA A 138 -38.91 -11.28 7.33
N TYR A 139 -38.16 -10.17 7.47
CA TYR A 139 -37.74 -9.64 8.76
C TYR A 139 -38.33 -8.26 9.10
N LYS A 140 -38.99 -7.58 8.13
CA LYS A 140 -39.72 -6.31 8.25
C LYS A 140 -39.01 -5.20 9.05
N ASP A 141 -39.10 -5.27 10.39
CA ASP A 141 -38.61 -4.27 11.36
C ASP A 141 -37.67 -4.89 12.43
N GLU A 142 -37.25 -6.16 12.28
CA GLU A 142 -36.35 -6.81 13.23
C GLU A 142 -34.92 -6.26 13.11
N ASP A 143 -34.58 -5.35 14.02
CA ASP A 143 -33.23 -4.85 14.32
C ASP A 143 -32.51 -4.24 13.13
N ASP A 144 -33.01 -3.09 12.67
CA ASP A 144 -32.37 -2.23 11.64
C ASP A 144 -31.29 -1.31 12.24
N SER A 145 -30.78 -1.65 13.44
CA SER A 145 -29.72 -0.87 14.06
C SER A 145 -28.38 -1.14 13.34
N PRO A 146 -27.55 -0.11 13.09
CA PRO A 146 -26.24 -0.32 12.48
C PRO A 146 -25.38 -1.25 13.33
N THR A 147 -25.12 -2.46 12.84
CA THR A 147 -24.22 -3.43 13.46
C THR A 147 -22.94 -3.61 12.65
N ASP A 148 -21.87 -3.97 13.35
CA ASP A 148 -20.56 -4.30 12.80
C ASP A 148 -20.00 -5.59 13.44
N LYS A 149 -20.88 -6.42 13.98
CA LYS A 149 -20.52 -7.71 14.55
C LYS A 149 -20.50 -8.76 13.45
N HIS A 150 -19.50 -9.64 13.48
CA HIS A 150 -19.34 -10.71 12.48
C HIS A 150 -20.53 -11.67 12.45
N GLU A 151 -21.19 -11.90 13.58
CA GLU A 151 -22.36 -12.78 13.70
C GLU A 151 -23.60 -12.29 12.92
N ASP A 152 -23.65 -10.99 12.61
CA ASP A 152 -24.73 -10.37 11.86
C ASP A 152 -24.52 -10.44 10.34
N PHE A 153 -23.35 -10.92 9.90
CA PHE A 153 -22.99 -11.05 8.49
C PHE A 153 -22.57 -12.48 8.13
N GLU A 154 -22.81 -12.85 6.89
CA GLU A 154 -22.41 -14.15 6.34
C GLU A 154 -22.14 -14.04 4.84
N VAL A 155 -21.30 -14.92 4.32
CA VAL A 155 -21.15 -15.10 2.87
C VAL A 155 -22.12 -16.17 2.42
N ARG A 156 -22.96 -15.84 1.44
CA ARG A 156 -23.72 -16.82 0.65
C ARG A 156 -22.92 -17.14 -0.60
N LEU A 157 -22.45 -18.37 -0.72
CA LEU A 157 -21.70 -18.85 -1.87
C LEU A 157 -22.64 -19.19 -3.03
N ASP A 158 -22.18 -18.97 -4.26
CA ASP A 158 -22.90 -19.32 -5.48
C ASP A 158 -22.65 -20.80 -5.83
N MET A 159 -23.09 -21.69 -4.94
CA MET A 159 -22.94 -23.13 -5.09
C MET A 159 -24.18 -23.89 -4.59
N ASP A 160 -24.45 -25.05 -5.18
CA ASP A 160 -25.50 -25.96 -4.74
C ASP A 160 -25.05 -26.70 -3.47
N ALA A 161 -25.41 -26.15 -2.30
CA ALA A 161 -25.11 -26.75 -1.00
C ALA A 161 -26.25 -26.49 -0.02
N GLU A 162 -26.75 -27.54 0.63
CA GLU A 162 -27.84 -27.44 1.62
C GLU A 162 -27.33 -27.67 3.04
N THR A 163 -26.26 -28.44 3.18
CA THR A 163 -25.68 -28.84 4.46
C THR A 163 -24.22 -28.41 4.59
N GLU A 164 -23.71 -28.39 5.82
CA GLU A 164 -22.28 -28.17 6.09
C GLU A 164 -21.42 -29.24 5.38
N LYS A 165 -21.92 -30.48 5.31
CA LYS A 165 -21.24 -31.58 4.62
C LYS A 165 -21.11 -31.34 3.11
N ASP A 166 -22.06 -30.64 2.48
CA ASP A 166 -21.96 -30.29 1.05
C ASP A 166 -20.82 -29.28 0.81
N LEU A 167 -20.68 -28.29 1.71
CA LEU A 167 -19.54 -27.36 1.70
C LEU A 167 -18.22 -28.10 1.91
N GLU A 168 -18.20 -29.05 2.85
CA GLU A 168 -17.02 -29.88 3.10
C GLU A 168 -16.65 -30.74 1.89
N ASN A 169 -17.64 -31.34 1.22
CA ASN A 169 -17.43 -32.11 -0.01
C ASN A 169 -16.93 -31.22 -1.16
N GLY A 170 -17.33 -29.94 -1.18
CA GLY A 170 -16.78 -28.92 -2.08
C GLY A 170 -15.36 -28.45 -1.74
N GLY A 171 -14.74 -29.02 -0.70
CA GLY A 171 -13.37 -28.70 -0.30
C GLY A 171 -13.24 -27.45 0.59
N ILE A 172 -14.36 -26.88 1.05
CA ILE A 172 -14.36 -25.66 1.87
C ILE A 172 -14.13 -26.03 3.33
N ARG A 173 -13.23 -25.31 4.01
CA ARG A 173 -12.84 -25.56 5.40
C ARG A 173 -12.75 -24.25 6.18
N VAL A 174 -12.84 -24.35 7.50
CA VAL A 174 -12.47 -23.25 8.41
C VAL A 174 -11.01 -22.87 8.14
N GLY A 175 -10.74 -21.58 8.00
CA GLY A 175 -9.43 -21.03 7.63
C GLY A 175 -9.23 -20.75 6.14
N ASP A 176 -10.16 -21.16 5.27
CA ASP A 176 -10.09 -20.80 3.85
C ASP A 176 -10.24 -19.29 3.65
N PHE A 177 -9.45 -18.73 2.73
CA PHE A 177 -9.41 -17.29 2.51
C PHE A 177 -10.62 -16.80 1.72
N ILE A 178 -11.03 -15.57 2.00
CA ILE A 178 -12.09 -14.86 1.30
C ILE A 178 -11.52 -13.50 0.88
N SER A 179 -11.42 -13.26 -0.42
CA SER A 179 -11.05 -11.96 -0.97
C SER A 179 -12.30 -11.17 -1.37
N LEU A 180 -12.30 -9.87 -1.09
CA LEU A 180 -13.36 -8.96 -1.50
C LEU A 180 -13.21 -8.62 -2.99
N ASP A 181 -14.31 -8.42 -3.70
CA ASP A 181 -14.29 -7.80 -5.02
C ASP A 181 -13.79 -6.35 -4.88
N PRO A 182 -12.73 -5.95 -5.62
CA PRO A 182 -12.16 -4.61 -5.49
C PRO A 182 -13.05 -3.53 -6.10
N ARG A 183 -14.10 -3.85 -6.86
CA ARG A 183 -14.96 -2.90 -7.60
C ARG A 183 -14.18 -1.93 -8.48
N PHE A 184 -13.04 -2.36 -9.01
CA PHE A 184 -12.14 -1.50 -9.76
C PHE A 184 -12.85 -0.80 -10.92
N ARG A 185 -12.86 0.53 -10.88
CA ARG A 185 -13.30 1.40 -11.96
C ARG A 185 -12.31 2.53 -12.15
N MET A 186 -12.07 2.89 -13.40
CA MET A 186 -11.24 4.02 -13.75
C MET A 186 -11.95 4.86 -14.80
N THR A 187 -12.04 6.16 -14.54
CA THR A 187 -12.71 7.13 -15.42
C THR A 187 -11.78 7.59 -16.54
N SER A 188 -12.33 8.20 -17.59
CA SER A 188 -11.54 8.85 -18.64
C SER A 188 -10.72 10.04 -18.12
N SER A 189 -11.14 10.62 -16.99
CA SER A 189 -10.48 11.71 -16.27
C SER A 189 -9.55 11.21 -15.16
N ASP A 190 -9.05 9.97 -15.22
CA ASP A 190 -8.02 9.43 -14.33
C ASP A 190 -8.36 9.30 -12.83
N TRP A 191 -9.62 9.50 -12.46
CA TRP A 191 -10.14 9.02 -11.18
C TRP A 191 -10.20 7.50 -11.15
N ILE A 192 -9.74 6.92 -10.04
CA ILE A 192 -9.75 5.48 -9.79
C ILE A 192 -10.58 5.24 -8.53
N CYS A 193 -11.64 4.43 -8.66
CA CYS A 193 -12.44 3.96 -7.52
C CYS A 193 -12.21 2.46 -7.38
N SER A 194 -11.76 2.01 -6.22
CA SER A 194 -11.48 0.61 -5.94
C SER A 194 -11.33 0.41 -4.44
N ARG A 195 -11.64 -0.77 -3.92
CA ARG A 195 -11.01 -1.22 -2.67
C ARG A 195 -9.55 -1.55 -2.94
N HIS A 196 -8.75 -1.55 -1.88
CA HIS A 196 -7.35 -1.94 -1.88
C HIS A 196 -6.43 -0.97 -2.65
N LEU A 197 -6.87 0.27 -2.89
CA LEU A 197 -5.95 1.36 -3.19
C LEU A 197 -4.95 1.53 -2.05
N ASP A 198 -5.43 1.32 -0.83
CA ASP A 198 -4.61 0.97 0.33
C ASP A 198 -4.10 -0.49 0.22
N ASN A 199 -2.84 -0.75 -0.08
CA ASN A 199 -1.80 0.19 -0.52
C ASN A 199 -1.25 -0.18 -1.92
N LYS A 200 -2.10 -0.77 -2.77
CA LYS A 200 -1.69 -1.08 -4.15
C LYS A 200 -1.38 0.17 -4.98
N ALA A 201 -1.88 1.34 -4.57
CA ALA A 201 -1.49 2.62 -5.14
C ALA A 201 -0.03 2.99 -4.83
N GLY A 202 0.45 2.74 -3.60
CA GLY A 202 1.86 2.93 -3.24
C GLY A 202 2.79 1.97 -3.98
N VAL A 203 2.41 0.69 -4.07
CA VAL A 203 3.15 -0.31 -4.87
C VAL A 203 3.23 0.10 -6.35
N ALA A 204 2.13 0.64 -6.91
CA ALA A 204 2.14 1.15 -8.28
C ALA A 204 3.11 2.34 -8.44
N ALA A 205 3.23 3.22 -7.45
CA ALA A 205 4.21 4.31 -7.46
C ALA A 205 5.66 3.78 -7.44
N LEU A 206 5.96 2.77 -6.62
CA LEU A 206 7.29 2.12 -6.61
C LEU A 206 7.65 1.52 -7.99
N LEU A 207 6.70 0.81 -8.61
CA LEU A 207 6.90 0.19 -9.92
C LEU A 207 7.05 1.24 -11.03
N CYS A 208 6.33 2.36 -10.95
CA CYS A 208 6.51 3.47 -11.87
C CYS A 208 7.90 4.11 -11.71
N ALA A 209 8.39 4.25 -10.47
CA ALA A 209 9.74 4.75 -10.22
C ALA A 209 10.80 3.79 -10.78
N ALA A 210 10.66 2.48 -10.52
CA ALA A 210 11.53 1.45 -11.09
C ALA A 210 11.55 1.48 -12.64
N ARG A 211 10.38 1.69 -13.26
CA ARG A 211 10.27 1.83 -14.72
C ARG A 211 10.98 3.07 -15.24
N ALA A 212 10.89 4.20 -14.53
CA ALA A 212 11.56 5.44 -14.90
C ALA A 212 13.10 5.32 -14.77
N ILE A 213 13.57 4.69 -13.69
CA ILE A 213 14.98 4.35 -13.46
C ILE A 213 15.50 3.46 -14.57
N SER A 214 14.77 2.39 -14.91
CA SER A 214 15.13 1.44 -15.98
C SER A 214 15.30 2.12 -17.35
N ARG A 215 14.46 3.13 -17.65
CA ARG A 215 14.55 3.89 -18.91
C ARG A 215 15.70 4.89 -18.94
N ASN A 216 16.16 5.37 -17.78
CA ASN A 216 17.19 6.41 -17.66
C ASN A 216 18.17 6.11 -16.51
N PRO A 217 18.89 4.98 -16.54
CA PRO A 217 19.68 4.51 -15.40
C PRO A 217 20.81 5.49 -15.04
N GLU A 218 21.48 6.09 -16.02
CA GLU A 218 22.54 7.10 -15.77
C GLU A 218 22.03 8.30 -14.98
N MET A 219 20.78 8.73 -15.23
CA MET A 219 20.20 9.88 -14.55
C MET A 219 19.91 9.60 -13.07
N TYR A 220 19.41 8.41 -12.76
CA TYR A 220 18.90 8.10 -11.41
C TYR A 220 19.87 7.27 -10.55
N LEU A 221 20.85 6.59 -11.16
CA LEU A 221 21.76 5.70 -10.45
C LEU A 221 23.17 6.26 -10.31
N ASP A 222 23.62 7.20 -11.15
CA ASP A 222 24.96 7.78 -11.04
C ASP A 222 25.08 8.64 -9.77
N GLY A 223 26.03 8.28 -8.89
CA GLY A 223 26.27 8.97 -7.63
C GLY A 223 25.15 8.86 -6.58
N CYS A 224 24.10 8.07 -6.85
CA CYS A 224 22.99 7.78 -5.93
C CYS A 224 23.47 6.90 -4.77
N LEU A 225 22.92 7.13 -3.56
CA LEU A 225 23.13 6.19 -2.46
C LEU A 225 22.40 4.87 -2.73
N PRO A 226 22.91 3.73 -2.25
CA PRO A 226 22.21 2.45 -2.40
C PRO A 226 20.80 2.49 -1.80
N PHE A 227 19.80 2.11 -2.58
CA PHE A 227 18.41 1.99 -2.13
C PHE A 227 17.79 0.66 -2.58
N CYS A 228 16.73 0.26 -1.89
CA CYS A 228 15.90 -0.85 -2.33
C CYS A 228 14.40 -0.51 -2.18
N PHE A 229 13.60 -1.17 -3.00
CA PHE A 229 12.14 -1.20 -2.85
C PHE A 229 11.77 -2.43 -2.02
N LEU A 230 11.07 -2.20 -0.91
CA LEU A 230 10.47 -3.23 -0.10
C LEU A 230 8.96 -3.24 -0.38
N VAL A 231 8.43 -4.43 -0.68
CA VAL A 231 6.99 -4.68 -0.69
C VAL A 231 6.66 -5.70 0.40
N SER A 232 6.09 -5.22 1.51
CA SER A 232 5.66 -6.04 2.64
C SER A 232 4.29 -6.71 2.38
N THR A 233 3.93 -7.65 3.26
CA THR A 233 2.78 -8.56 3.06
C THR A 233 1.93 -8.76 4.32
N HIS A 234 2.17 -7.97 5.36
CA HIS A 234 1.52 -8.11 6.67
C HIS A 234 1.30 -6.75 7.35
N GLU A 235 1.20 -5.67 6.57
CA GLU A 235 0.99 -4.33 7.13
C GLU A 235 -0.36 -4.26 7.84
N GLU A 236 -1.42 -4.77 7.21
CA GLU A 236 -2.83 -4.66 7.63
C GLU A 236 -3.13 -5.35 8.98
N VAL A 237 -2.18 -6.14 9.47
CA VAL A 237 -2.21 -6.82 10.78
C VAL A 237 -1.10 -6.34 11.73
N GLY A 238 -0.48 -5.20 11.42
CA GLY A 238 0.46 -4.45 12.23
C GLY A 238 1.90 -4.96 12.21
N HIS A 239 2.29 -5.79 11.24
CA HIS A 239 3.56 -6.53 11.26
C HIS A 239 4.47 -6.35 10.04
N GLY A 240 4.09 -5.55 9.03
CA GLY A 240 4.72 -5.52 7.71
C GLY A 240 6.26 -5.40 7.69
N ALA A 241 6.85 -4.19 7.68
CA ALA A 241 8.31 -4.00 7.60
C ALA A 241 9.06 -4.24 8.94
N SER A 242 8.47 -4.98 9.88
CA SER A 242 9.05 -5.25 11.21
C SER A 242 10.42 -5.94 11.20
N PRO A 243 10.72 -6.93 10.32
CA PRO A 243 12.05 -7.51 10.24
C PRO A 243 13.04 -6.51 9.64
N SER A 244 14.28 -6.48 10.14
CA SER A 244 15.35 -5.76 9.44
C SER A 244 15.69 -6.50 8.14
N ILE A 245 15.50 -5.84 7.00
CA ILE A 245 15.55 -6.51 5.68
C ILE A 245 16.89 -6.29 4.97
N CYS A 246 17.55 -5.16 5.22
CA CYS A 246 18.87 -4.81 4.68
C CYS A 246 19.79 -4.40 5.82
N ARG A 247 21.05 -4.83 5.77
CA ARG A 247 22.04 -4.46 6.79
C ARG A 247 22.56 -3.06 6.48
N GLY A 248 22.45 -2.14 7.44
CA GLY A 248 22.98 -0.78 7.30
C GLY A 248 22.01 0.25 6.76
N ALA A 249 20.73 -0.11 6.55
CA ALA A 249 19.69 0.87 6.24
C ALA A 249 19.62 1.95 7.33
N ARG A 250 19.69 3.21 6.92
CA ARG A 250 19.65 4.39 7.80
C ARG A 250 18.32 5.12 7.72
N GLU A 251 17.60 4.93 6.62
CA GLU A 251 16.35 5.61 6.32
C GLU A 251 15.34 4.65 5.73
N MET A 252 14.09 4.80 6.14
CA MET A 252 12.93 4.17 5.54
C MET A 252 11.93 5.25 5.15
N VAL A 253 11.68 5.37 3.86
CA VAL A 253 10.58 6.17 3.32
C VAL A 253 9.45 5.22 3.02
N VAL A 254 8.46 5.19 3.91
CA VAL A 254 7.24 4.42 3.68
C VAL A 254 6.41 5.13 2.61
N VAL A 255 5.99 4.36 1.62
CA VAL A 255 5.12 4.76 0.51
C VAL A 255 3.78 4.10 0.75
N ASP A 256 2.91 4.86 1.40
CA ASP A 256 1.60 4.44 1.85
C ASP A 256 0.53 5.46 1.48
N MET A 257 -0.72 5.06 1.59
CA MET A 257 -1.83 5.97 1.34
C MET A 257 -1.78 7.18 2.28
N ALA A 258 -2.38 8.26 1.81
CA ALA A 258 -2.62 9.46 2.59
C ALA A 258 -4.12 9.65 2.82
N VAL A 259 -4.52 9.87 4.07
CA VAL A 259 -5.94 10.00 4.41
C VAL A 259 -6.51 11.32 3.87
N VAL A 260 -7.45 11.23 2.93
CA VAL A 260 -8.28 12.36 2.50
C VAL A 260 -9.60 12.29 3.28
N ALA A 261 -9.84 13.26 4.15
CA ALA A 261 -11.06 13.38 4.96
C ALA A 261 -11.21 14.79 5.52
N ASP A 262 -12.39 15.12 6.05
CA ASP A 262 -12.62 16.39 6.74
C ASP A 262 -11.63 16.59 7.90
N GLY A 263 -11.05 17.79 7.97
CA GLY A 263 -10.02 18.13 8.95
C GLY A 263 -8.62 17.59 8.63
N ARG A 264 -8.43 16.99 7.46
CA ARG A 264 -7.12 16.64 6.87
C ARG A 264 -6.74 17.63 5.78
N CYS A 265 -5.44 17.70 5.51
CA CYS A 265 -4.86 18.52 4.43
C CYS A 265 -4.73 17.76 3.11
N GLY A 266 -4.90 16.42 3.13
CA GLY A 266 -4.76 15.53 1.98
C GLY A 266 -5.57 15.95 0.75
N ASP A 267 -5.03 15.63 -0.42
CA ASP A 267 -5.63 15.86 -1.74
C ASP A 267 -5.36 14.62 -2.60
N GLU A 268 -6.41 14.06 -3.22
CA GLU A 268 -6.32 12.86 -4.05
C GLU A 268 -5.38 13.01 -5.26
N LYS A 269 -5.05 14.26 -5.65
CA LYS A 269 -4.16 14.59 -6.78
C LYS A 269 -2.72 14.89 -6.40
N CYS A 270 -2.40 14.92 -5.11
CA CYS A 270 -1.08 15.30 -4.62
C CYS A 270 -0.48 14.19 -3.76
N VAL A 271 0.85 14.20 -3.60
CA VAL A 271 1.51 13.34 -2.63
C VAL A 271 1.39 13.96 -1.23
N SER A 272 1.01 13.19 -0.23
CA SER A 272 1.12 13.65 1.15
C SER A 272 2.46 13.28 1.75
N ILE A 273 2.94 14.10 2.66
CA ILE A 273 4.12 13.88 3.49
C ILE A 273 3.63 13.93 4.93
N CYS A 274 3.51 12.75 5.56
CA CYS A 274 3.00 12.64 6.91
C CYS A 274 4.05 13.12 7.91
N ALA A 275 3.66 14.06 8.77
CA ALA A 275 4.50 14.54 9.86
C ALA A 275 4.43 13.63 11.10
N LYS A 276 3.28 12.99 11.33
CA LYS A 276 2.99 12.18 12.52
C LYS A 276 1.83 11.23 12.26
N ASP A 277 1.97 9.99 12.70
CA ASP A 277 0.88 9.00 12.74
C ASP A 277 0.40 8.73 14.18
N SER A 278 -0.32 7.62 14.42
CA SER A 278 -0.76 7.23 15.77
C SER A 278 0.40 6.85 16.70
N SER A 279 1.53 6.40 16.15
CA SER A 279 2.71 5.95 16.90
C SER A 279 3.61 7.10 17.36
N GLY A 280 3.65 8.20 16.60
CA GLY A 280 4.48 9.36 16.95
C GLY A 280 4.87 10.21 15.75
N PRO A 281 5.60 11.32 15.99
CA PRO A 281 6.17 12.10 14.91
C PRO A 281 7.25 11.30 14.16
N TYR A 282 7.27 11.45 12.85
CA TYR A 282 8.36 10.95 12.00
C TYR A 282 9.60 11.86 12.09
N ASP A 283 10.73 11.40 11.53
CA ASP A 283 11.99 12.15 11.60
C ASP A 283 11.86 13.54 10.94
N LEU A 284 12.16 14.58 11.71
CA LEU A 284 11.99 15.96 11.28
C LEU A 284 12.93 16.34 10.13
N GLY A 285 14.17 15.83 10.15
CA GLY A 285 15.16 16.11 9.11
C GLY A 285 14.75 15.50 7.78
N LEU A 286 14.36 14.22 7.81
CA LEU A 286 13.88 13.49 6.63
C LEU A 286 12.60 14.10 6.06
N ARG A 287 11.66 14.51 6.92
CA ARG A 287 10.45 15.24 6.50
C ARG A 287 10.79 16.55 5.78
N LYS A 288 11.66 17.38 6.37
CA LYS A 288 12.08 18.66 5.76
C LYS A 288 12.79 18.43 4.42
N PHE A 289 13.60 17.38 4.33
CA PHE A 289 14.28 17.00 3.09
C PHE A 289 13.28 16.64 1.98
N LEU A 290 12.26 15.85 2.28
CA LEU A 290 11.19 15.50 1.33
C LEU A 290 10.37 16.72 0.89
N VAL A 291 10.00 17.61 1.83
CA VAL A 291 9.30 18.86 1.50
C VAL A 291 10.15 19.73 0.57
N ARG A 292 11.45 19.89 0.85
CA ARG A 292 12.37 20.65 0.00
C ARG A 292 12.43 20.07 -1.41
N ILE A 293 12.56 18.76 -1.55
CA ILE A 293 12.54 18.08 -2.86
C ILE A 293 11.25 18.41 -3.61
N ALA A 294 10.11 18.34 -2.91
CA ALA A 294 8.82 18.60 -3.52
C ALA A 294 8.69 20.06 -3.99
N GLU A 295 9.13 21.03 -3.18
CA GLU A 295 9.14 22.44 -3.55
C GLU A 295 10.09 22.75 -4.72
N GLU A 296 11.34 22.29 -4.66
CA GLU A 296 12.36 22.56 -5.69
C GLU A 296 11.99 21.94 -7.05
N LYS A 297 11.34 20.78 -7.05
CA LYS A 297 10.94 20.05 -8.26
C LYS A 297 9.49 20.33 -8.68
N ASN A 298 8.79 21.24 -8.00
CA ASN A 298 7.38 21.61 -8.23
C ASN A 298 6.42 20.39 -8.21
N ILE A 299 6.61 19.49 -7.26
CA ILE A 299 5.77 18.31 -7.01
C ILE A 299 4.58 18.75 -6.15
N CYS A 300 3.35 18.45 -6.57
CA CYS A 300 2.19 18.79 -5.76
C CYS A 300 2.19 17.97 -4.48
N HIS A 301 2.28 18.65 -3.33
CA HIS A 301 2.34 17.96 -2.05
C HIS A 301 1.50 18.61 -0.95
N LYS A 302 1.20 17.83 0.08
CA LYS A 302 0.55 18.25 1.33
C LYS A 302 1.34 17.71 2.51
N VAL A 303 1.42 18.47 3.60
CA VAL A 303 1.95 17.97 4.89
C VAL A 303 0.76 17.74 5.82
N ASP A 304 0.69 16.57 6.45
CA ASP A 304 -0.48 16.17 7.24
C ASP A 304 -0.14 15.31 8.46
N ILE A 305 -1.14 15.00 9.29
CA ILE A 305 -1.05 14.21 10.52
C ILE A 305 -2.19 13.18 10.52
N TYR A 306 -1.88 11.91 10.86
CA TYR A 306 -2.83 10.79 10.84
C TYR A 306 -2.98 10.11 12.23
N PRO A 307 -3.89 10.58 13.10
CA PRO A 307 -4.02 10.11 14.48
C PRO A 307 -4.44 8.65 14.67
N TYR A 308 -5.08 8.03 13.67
CA TYR A 308 -5.66 6.68 13.75
C TYR A 308 -5.04 5.74 12.72
N TYR A 309 -3.77 5.96 12.40
CA TYR A 309 -3.06 5.31 11.31
C TYR A 309 -1.76 4.69 11.83
N GLY A 310 -1.40 3.54 11.29
CA GLY A 310 -0.10 2.90 11.45
C GLY A 310 0.42 2.50 10.07
N SER A 311 1.72 2.34 9.95
CA SER A 311 2.34 1.90 8.72
C SER A 311 3.45 0.89 8.98
N ASP A 312 4.03 0.40 7.88
CA ASP A 312 5.27 -0.37 7.87
C ASP A 312 6.39 0.29 8.70
N GLY A 313 6.50 1.62 8.64
CA GLY A 313 7.51 2.35 9.39
C GLY A 313 7.25 2.32 10.90
N SER A 314 5.98 2.43 11.30
CA SER A 314 5.59 2.32 12.71
C SER A 314 5.86 0.91 13.23
N ALA A 315 5.64 -0.12 12.41
CA ALA A 315 5.95 -1.51 12.75
C ALA A 315 7.45 -1.75 12.89
N ALA A 316 8.27 -1.22 11.97
CA ALA A 316 9.73 -1.27 12.02
C ALA A 316 10.30 -0.61 13.29
N LEU A 317 9.80 0.57 13.66
CA LEU A 317 10.22 1.28 14.88
C LEU A 317 9.83 0.51 16.14
N ARG A 318 8.59 -0.02 16.21
CA ARG A 318 8.14 -0.87 17.34
C ARG A 318 8.97 -2.13 17.49
N ALA A 319 9.49 -2.68 16.40
CA ALA A 319 10.38 -3.85 16.41
C ALA A 319 11.81 -3.53 16.87
N GLY A 320 12.13 -2.24 17.11
CA GLY A 320 13.44 -1.80 17.60
C GLY A 320 14.48 -1.58 16.50
N GLN A 321 14.06 -1.36 15.26
CA GLN A 321 15.00 -0.99 14.20
C GLN A 321 15.58 0.40 14.44
N ASP A 322 16.91 0.52 14.34
CA ASP A 322 17.64 1.78 14.43
C ASP A 322 17.66 2.49 13.06
N ILE A 323 16.52 3.08 12.69
CA ILE A 323 16.29 3.67 11.38
C ILE A 323 15.46 4.95 11.48
N ARG A 324 15.78 5.97 10.68
CA ARG A 324 14.94 7.16 10.54
C ARG A 324 13.79 6.87 9.60
N VAL A 325 12.58 7.23 9.98
CA VAL A 325 11.38 6.93 9.20
C VAL A 325 10.70 8.21 8.74
N ALA A 326 10.25 8.22 7.49
CA ALA A 326 9.27 9.15 6.95
C ALA A 326 8.16 8.37 6.25
N LEU A 327 7.00 9.00 6.06
CA LEU A 327 5.88 8.42 5.34
C LEU A 327 5.35 9.41 4.30
N ILE A 328 5.20 8.92 3.08
CA ILE A 328 4.66 9.64 1.94
C ILE A 328 3.62 8.78 1.22
N GLY A 329 2.78 9.41 0.40
CA GLY A 329 2.13 8.70 -0.71
C GLY A 329 0.81 9.33 -1.15
N PRO A 330 0.07 8.65 -2.05
CA PRO A 330 -1.03 9.25 -2.77
C PRO A 330 -2.24 9.50 -1.85
N GLY A 331 -2.94 10.62 -2.05
CA GLY A 331 -4.23 10.88 -1.39
C GLY A 331 -5.27 9.81 -1.74
N VAL A 332 -5.84 9.17 -0.73
CA VAL A 332 -6.91 8.18 -0.83
C VAL A 332 -8.07 8.61 0.06
N ASP A 333 -9.24 8.78 -0.55
CA ASP A 333 -10.51 9.02 0.13
C ASP A 333 -11.13 7.70 0.60
N ALA A 334 -11.82 7.73 1.74
CA ALA A 334 -12.61 6.63 2.30
C ALA A 334 -11.86 5.28 2.42
N SER A 335 -10.63 5.31 2.93
CA SER A 335 -9.81 4.11 3.06
C SER A 335 -10.42 3.02 3.94
N HIS A 336 -10.02 1.77 3.67
CA HIS A 336 -10.60 0.55 4.24
C HIS A 336 -12.10 0.38 3.94
N SER A 337 -12.63 1.18 3.01
CA SER A 337 -14.01 1.15 2.52
C SER A 337 -14.01 1.07 0.98
N ASN A 338 -14.91 1.80 0.32
CA ASN A 338 -14.89 2.00 -1.12
C ASN A 338 -14.07 3.23 -1.44
N GLU A 339 -12.81 3.01 -1.81
CA GLU A 339 -11.79 4.04 -1.82
C GLU A 339 -11.72 4.75 -3.18
N ARG A 340 -11.20 5.98 -3.17
CA ARG A 340 -10.94 6.75 -4.39
C ARG A 340 -9.59 7.45 -4.33
N THR A 341 -8.90 7.50 -5.45
CA THR A 341 -7.70 8.30 -5.66
C THR A 341 -7.66 8.84 -7.09
N HIS A 342 -6.69 9.70 -7.38
CA HIS A 342 -6.41 10.17 -8.73
C HIS A 342 -5.03 9.70 -9.19
N LEU A 343 -4.90 9.39 -10.48
CA LEU A 343 -3.62 8.97 -11.05
C LEU A 343 -2.50 9.99 -10.77
N ASP A 344 -2.82 11.29 -10.78
CA ASP A 344 -1.85 12.35 -10.49
C ASP A 344 -1.22 12.17 -9.09
N GLY A 345 -1.98 11.85 -8.04
CA GLY A 345 -1.40 11.63 -6.70
C GLY A 345 -0.37 10.49 -6.68
N ILE A 346 -0.62 9.43 -7.45
CA ILE A 346 0.32 8.32 -7.64
C ILE A 346 1.57 8.80 -8.41
N MET A 347 1.40 9.64 -9.43
CA MET A 347 2.52 10.18 -10.21
C MET A 347 3.35 11.20 -9.43
N GLU A 348 2.75 12.03 -8.59
CA GLU A 348 3.45 12.95 -7.69
C GLU A 348 4.22 12.16 -6.63
N THR A 349 3.66 11.05 -6.13
CA THR A 349 4.36 10.14 -5.23
C THR A 349 5.59 9.52 -5.90
N CYS A 350 5.44 9.02 -7.13
CA CYS A 350 6.53 8.53 -7.95
C CYS A 350 7.61 9.62 -8.18
N SER A 351 7.18 10.86 -8.48
CA SER A 351 8.10 12.01 -8.64
C SER A 351 8.90 12.27 -7.38
N LEU A 352 8.28 12.18 -6.20
CA LEU A 352 8.97 12.42 -4.93
C LEU A 352 10.00 11.33 -4.63
N ILE A 353 9.67 10.06 -4.92
CA ILE A 353 10.61 8.93 -4.82
C ILE A 353 11.82 9.16 -5.73
N LEU A 354 11.60 9.49 -7.01
CA LEU A 354 12.71 9.76 -7.95
C LEU A 354 13.47 11.03 -7.59
N GLY A 355 12.77 12.05 -7.11
CA GLY A 355 13.38 13.27 -6.60
C GLY A 355 14.33 12.98 -5.44
N TYR A 356 13.96 12.05 -4.57
CA TYR A 356 14.82 11.57 -3.50
C TYR A 356 16.08 10.89 -4.02
N THR A 357 15.99 9.99 -5.01
CA THR A 357 17.17 9.26 -5.52
C THR A 357 18.18 10.18 -6.21
N LEU A 358 17.74 11.33 -6.72
CA LEU A 358 18.61 12.34 -7.33
C LEU A 358 19.37 13.19 -6.29
N GLU A 359 18.84 13.29 -5.07
CA GLU A 359 19.42 14.10 -4.02
C GLU A 359 20.17 13.22 -3.02
N ARG A 360 21.19 13.78 -2.36
CA ARG A 360 21.87 13.07 -1.26
C ARG A 360 21.16 13.38 0.05
N PRO A 361 20.63 12.39 0.78
CA PRO A 361 19.96 12.62 2.05
C PRO A 361 20.93 13.12 3.14
N LEU A 362 20.34 13.73 4.18
CA LEU A 362 21.05 14.42 5.26
C LEU A 362 21.92 13.45 6.07
N ARG A 363 23.23 13.69 6.06
CA ARG A 363 24.21 12.98 6.89
C ARG A 363 24.34 13.62 8.28
N THR A 364 23.33 13.62 9.14
CA THR A 364 23.52 13.73 10.62
C THR A 364 22.20 13.63 11.43
N PRO A 365 22.26 13.29 12.74
CA PRO A 365 21.11 13.23 13.66
C PRO A 365 20.52 14.58 14.06
N GLU A 366 21.22 15.69 13.82
CA GLU A 366 20.80 17.04 14.22
C GLU A 366 20.91 18.01 13.04
N GLY A 367 20.04 17.90 12.04
CA GLY A 367 19.64 19.04 11.20
C GLY A 367 20.70 20.00 10.63
N ALA A 368 21.91 19.55 10.26
CA ALA A 368 22.89 20.31 9.48
C ALA A 368 23.47 19.37 8.39
N ASP A 369 23.46 19.69 7.09
CA ASP A 369 23.70 20.99 6.48
C ASP A 369 22.50 21.53 5.68
N PHE A 370 21.92 22.63 6.16
CA PHE A 370 21.52 23.66 5.21
C PHE A 370 22.81 24.24 4.63
N ASN A 371 22.87 24.46 3.31
CA ASN A 371 23.82 25.40 2.71
C ASN A 371 23.56 26.80 3.30
N MET A 372 23.97 27.02 4.55
CA MET A 372 24.09 28.36 5.10
C MET A 372 25.36 28.93 4.47
N PRO A 373 25.30 30.11 3.81
CA PRO A 373 26.53 30.82 3.48
C PRO A 373 27.36 30.95 4.76
N GLU A 374 28.68 30.75 4.66
CA GLU A 374 29.59 30.92 5.79
C GLU A 374 29.24 32.23 6.51
N PRO A 375 29.12 32.23 7.84
CA PRO A 375 28.88 33.46 8.56
C PRO A 375 30.05 34.39 8.23
N GLU A 376 29.75 35.52 7.57
CA GLU A 376 30.73 36.59 7.39
C GLU A 376 31.30 36.91 8.77
N SER A 377 32.61 36.74 8.90
CA SER A 377 33.36 37.06 10.10
C SER A 377 33.29 38.56 10.35
N SER A 378 32.26 39.01 11.06
CA SER A 378 32.22 40.35 11.65
C SER A 378 31.24 40.41 12.83
N LEU A 379 31.74 40.06 14.02
CA LEU A 379 31.86 40.91 15.22
C LEU A 379 32.05 40.06 16.47
#